data_AF-A0AAD9NS24-F1
#
_entry.id   AF-A0AAD9NS24-F1
#
_cell.length_a   1.000
_cell.length_b   1.000
_cell.length_c   1.000
_cell.angle_alpha   90.00
_cell.angle_beta   90.00
_cell.angle_gamma   90.00
#
_symmetry.space_group_name_H-M   'P 1'
#
loop_
_entity.id
_entity.type
_entity.pdbx_description
1 polymer ?
#
loop_
_entity_poly.entity_id
_entity_poly.type
_entity_poly.pdbx_seq_one_letter_code
_entity_poly.pdbx_strand_id
1 'polypeptide(L)'
;MSGGQKQRIAIARALISNPTILLLDEATSAFDSESEAIIQDALEKACKGRTTIVVAHRLSTVRKADVIHCLSQGRLIESGSHDELMAREALYYNLVTSHNEGEGQKSVFLRLMKLSAAEWPYLTVGCIAACLAGSVSPLFAFIVGDVMQM
;
A
#
# COMPACT_ATOMS: atom_id res chain seq x y z
N MET A 1 23.96 -5.61 -7.28
CA MET A 1 23.10 -5.87 -6.11
C MET A 1 22.03 -4.80 -6.03
N SER A 2 20.75 -5.17 -5.94
CA SER A 2 19.64 -4.22 -5.76
C SER A 2 19.67 -3.61 -4.35
N GLY A 3 18.98 -2.47 -4.16
CA GLY A 3 18.86 -1.81 -2.85
C GLY A 3 18.33 -2.75 -1.77
N GLY A 4 17.24 -3.48 -2.06
CA GLY A 4 16.66 -4.48 -1.16
C GLY A 4 17.59 -5.67 -0.86
N GLN A 5 18.51 -6.06 -1.75
CA GLN A 5 19.50 -7.09 -1.43
C GLN A 5 20.54 -6.58 -0.41
N LYS A 6 21.02 -5.34 -0.55
CA LYS A 6 21.94 -4.73 0.43
C LYS A 6 21.27 -4.54 1.79
N GLN A 7 20.00 -4.16 1.80
CA GLN A 7 19.24 -3.96 3.03
C GLN A 7 19.02 -5.29 3.78
N ARG A 8 18.73 -6.39 3.07
CA ARG A 8 18.63 -7.74 3.67
C ARG A 8 19.93 -8.17 4.35
N ILE A 9 21.09 -7.93 3.74
CA ILE A 9 22.39 -8.24 4.36
C ILE A 9 22.63 -7.38 5.60
N ALA A 10 22.29 -6.09 5.54
CA ALA A 10 22.44 -5.18 6.68
C ALA A 10 21.56 -5.61 7.87
N ILE A 11 20.30 -5.99 7.61
CA ILE A 11 19.39 -6.53 8.62
C ILE A 11 19.99 -7.81 9.20
N ALA A 12 20.35 -8.79 8.37
CA ALA A 12 20.92 -10.06 8.83
C ALA A 12 22.15 -9.83 9.73
N ARG A 13 23.04 -8.90 9.35
CA ARG A 13 24.21 -8.53 10.15
C ARG A 13 23.83 -7.96 11.52
N ALA A 14 22.84 -7.07 11.57
CA ALA A 14 22.33 -6.51 12.82
C ALA A 14 21.66 -7.56 13.72
N LEU A 15 21.04 -8.59 13.14
CA LEU A 15 20.41 -9.67 13.88
C LEU A 15 21.43 -10.66 14.47
N ILE A 16 22.47 -10.99 13.70
CA ILE A 16 23.53 -11.92 14.12
C ILE A 16 24.28 -11.40 15.35
N SER A 17 24.47 -10.08 15.47
CA SER A 17 25.12 -9.47 16.64
C SER A 17 24.30 -9.56 17.94
N ASN A 18 23.06 -10.06 17.87
CA ASN A 18 22.14 -10.19 19.00
C ASN A 18 22.10 -8.96 19.94
N PRO A 19 21.81 -7.76 19.41
CA PRO A 19 21.87 -6.54 20.20
C PRO A 19 20.70 -6.45 21.19
N THR A 20 20.94 -5.84 22.36
CA THR A 20 19.90 -5.52 23.34
C THR A 20 18.99 -4.37 22.88
N ILE A 21 19.55 -3.43 22.09
CA ILE A 21 18.87 -2.29 21.50
C ILE A 21 18.98 -2.39 19.97
N LEU A 22 17.85 -2.44 19.28
CA LEU A 22 17.76 -2.50 17.82
C LEU A 22 17.25 -1.15 17.28
N LEU A 23 18.03 -0.54 16.40
CA LEU A 23 17.65 0.70 15.71
C LEU A 23 17.35 0.38 14.24
N LEU A 24 16.14 0.71 13.78
CA LEU A 24 15.71 0.49 12.41
C LEU A 24 15.34 1.84 11.78
N ASP A 25 16.22 2.35 10.93
CA ASP A 25 16.00 3.60 10.20
C ASP A 25 15.53 3.30 8.77
N GLU A 26 14.25 3.57 8.50
CA GLU A 26 13.58 3.28 7.23
C GLU A 26 13.83 1.86 6.70
N ALA A 27 13.94 0.90 7.61
CA ALA A 27 14.41 -0.44 7.29
C ALA A 27 13.53 -1.20 6.28
N THR A 28 12.32 -0.71 5.96
CA THR A 28 11.38 -1.30 5.01
C THR A 28 11.17 -0.50 3.71
N SER A 29 11.90 0.60 3.49
CA SER A 29 11.67 1.50 2.34
C SER A 29 12.14 0.94 1.00
N ALA A 30 13.24 0.18 0.95
CA ALA A 30 13.81 -0.33 -0.31
C ALA A 30 13.34 -1.74 -0.71
N PHE A 31 12.25 -2.23 -0.12
CA PHE A 31 11.65 -3.53 -0.45
C PHE A 31 10.45 -3.41 -1.39
N ASP A 32 10.41 -4.32 -2.35
CA ASP A 32 9.28 -4.59 -3.24
C ASP A 32 8.08 -5.16 -2.47
N SER A 33 6.86 -4.89 -2.97
CA SER A 33 5.60 -5.29 -2.32
C SER A 33 5.45 -6.81 -2.18
N GLU A 34 6.07 -7.60 -3.05
CA GLU A 34 6.04 -9.08 -3.00
C GLU A 34 6.88 -9.62 -1.83
N SER A 35 8.07 -9.03 -1.59
CA SER A 35 8.97 -9.43 -0.51
C SER A 35 8.65 -8.79 0.84
N GLU A 36 7.80 -7.77 0.88
CA GLU A 36 7.52 -6.97 2.09
C GLU A 36 6.99 -7.80 3.24
N ALA A 37 5.99 -8.66 3.02
CA ALA A 37 5.37 -9.45 4.08
C ALA A 37 6.36 -10.39 4.79
N ILE A 38 7.25 -11.02 4.02
CA ILE A 38 8.28 -11.93 4.55
C ILE A 38 9.27 -11.15 5.42
N ILE A 39 9.67 -9.97 4.97
CA ILE A 39 10.63 -9.14 5.69
C ILE A 39 9.99 -8.53 6.95
N GLN A 40 8.72 -8.15 6.88
CA GLN A 40 7.95 -7.67 8.02
C GLN A 40 7.91 -8.73 9.12
N ASP A 41 7.63 -10.00 8.79
CA ASP A 41 7.60 -11.11 9.75
C ASP A 41 8.99 -11.39 10.35
N ALA A 42 10.05 -11.33 9.53
CA ALA A 42 11.42 -11.48 10.01
C ALA A 42 11.84 -10.36 10.97
N LEU A 43 11.49 -9.11 10.66
CA LEU A 43 11.73 -7.96 11.54
C LEU A 43 10.91 -8.07 12.83
N GLU A 44 9.66 -8.50 12.76
CA GLU A 44 8.81 -8.69 13.94
C GLU A 44 9.37 -9.77 14.88
N LYS A 45 9.85 -10.89 14.33
CA LYS A 45 10.57 -11.93 15.10
C LYS A 45 11.86 -11.39 15.70
N ALA A 46 12.57 -10.53 14.98
CA ALA A 46 13.78 -9.89 15.46
C ALA A 46 13.54 -8.90 16.60
N CYS A 47 12.43 -8.17 16.59
CA CYS A 47 12.09 -7.20 17.64
C CYS A 47 11.74 -7.87 18.98
N LYS A 48 11.26 -9.12 18.97
CA LYS A 48 10.85 -9.84 20.19
C LYS A 48 12.01 -9.96 21.18
N GLY A 49 11.75 -9.57 22.43
CA GLY A 49 12.71 -9.64 23.52
C GLY A 49 13.82 -8.59 23.47
N ARG A 50 13.66 -7.53 22.64
CA ARG A 50 14.64 -6.45 22.48
C ARG A 50 13.95 -5.09 22.57
N THR A 51 14.68 -4.09 23.02
CA THR A 51 14.21 -2.71 22.88
C THR A 51 14.43 -2.29 21.44
N THR A 52 13.36 -1.99 20.70
CA THR A 52 13.46 -1.61 19.28
C THR A 52 12.95 -0.19 19.08
N ILE A 53 13.76 0.65 18.44
CA ILE A 53 13.35 1.98 17.98
C ILE A 53 13.29 1.94 16.46
N VAL A 54 12.11 2.24 15.91
CA VAL A 54 11.87 2.19 14.47
C VAL A 54 11.45 3.57 13.97
N VAL A 55 12.17 4.07 12.96
CA VAL A 55 11.74 5.19 12.13
C VAL A 55 11.12 4.59 10.88
N ALA A 56 9.81 4.77 10.71
CA ALA A 56 9.07 4.15 9.62
C ALA A 56 8.18 5.17 8.90
N HIS A 57 8.18 5.07 7.57
CA HIS A 57 7.23 5.76 6.69
C HIS A 57 6.02 4.89 6.30
N ARG A 58 6.08 3.57 6.55
CA ARG A 58 4.99 2.64 6.25
C ARG A 58 4.08 2.46 7.46
N LEU A 59 2.79 2.68 7.26
CA LEU A 59 1.77 2.54 8.31
C LEU A 59 1.70 1.12 8.89
N SER A 60 1.93 0.09 8.07
CA SER A 60 1.96 -1.32 8.46
C SER A 60 2.98 -1.62 9.57
N THR A 61 4.11 -0.90 9.57
CA THR A 61 5.14 -1.00 10.60
C THR A 61 4.77 -0.19 11.84
N VAL A 62 4.29 1.04 11.65
CA VAL A 62 3.95 1.96 12.75
C VAL A 62 2.79 1.43 13.59
N ARG A 63 1.76 0.85 12.97
CA ARG A 63 0.57 0.34 13.66
C ARG A 63 0.85 -0.80 14.65
N LYS A 64 1.93 -1.55 14.44
CA LYS A 64 2.34 -2.67 15.30
C LYS A 64 3.20 -2.23 16.49
N ALA A 65 3.58 -0.96 16.58
CA ALA A 65 4.41 -0.48 17.68
C ALA A 65 3.61 -0.39 18.98
N ASP A 66 4.27 -0.73 20.10
CA ASP A 66 3.68 -0.59 21.43
C ASP A 66 3.42 0.88 21.79
N VAL A 67 4.36 1.75 21.43
CA VAL A 67 4.27 3.20 21.61
C VAL A 67 4.73 3.90 20.34
N ILE A 68 3.93 4.86 19.89
CA ILE A 68 4.22 5.71 18.73
C ILE A 68 4.61 7.09 19.23
N HIS A 69 5.66 7.66 18.65
CA HIS A 69 6.11 9.03 18.91
C HIS A 69 6.05 9.84 17.62
N CYS A 70 5.21 10.87 17.61
CA CYS A 70 5.06 11.74 16.45
C CYS A 70 5.84 13.04 16.65
N LEU A 71 6.73 13.32 15.71
CA LEU A 71 7.62 14.48 15.72
C LEU A 71 7.15 15.50 14.69
N SER A 72 7.17 16.78 15.05
CA SER A 72 6.99 17.89 14.12
C SER A 72 7.99 18.99 14.45
N GLN A 73 8.68 19.52 13.43
CA GLN A 73 9.68 20.58 13.58
C GLN A 73 10.72 20.28 14.68
N GLY A 74 11.16 19.02 14.78
CA GLY A 74 12.13 18.57 15.78
C GLY A 74 11.60 18.48 17.22
N ARG A 75 10.28 18.60 17.44
CA ARG A 75 9.64 18.46 18.76
C ARG A 75 8.69 17.27 18.77
N LEU A 76 8.63 16.57 19.91
CA LEU A 76 7.62 15.54 20.16
C LEU A 76 6.26 16.23 20.35
N ILE A 77 5.31 15.95 19.46
CA ILE A 77 3.96 16.53 19.51
C ILE A 77 3.00 15.54 20.16
N GLU A 78 3.09 14.27 19.80
CA GLU A 78 2.18 13.24 20.31
C GLU A 78 2.93 11.97 20.68
N SER A 79 2.41 11.28 21.69
CA SER A 79 2.84 9.95 22.09
C SER A 79 1.67 9.16 22.64
N GLY A 80 1.62 7.87 22.31
CA GLY A 80 0.59 6.94 22.75
C GLY A 80 0.55 5.69 21.88
N SER A 81 -0.45 4.84 22.13
CA SER A 81 -0.75 3.70 21.25
C SER A 81 -1.43 4.16 19.96
N HIS A 82 -1.51 3.28 18.96
CA HIS A 82 -2.24 3.57 17.72
C HIS A 82 -3.68 4.03 17.98
N ASP A 83 -4.40 3.31 18.84
CA ASP A 83 -5.81 3.58 19.10
C ASP A 83 -6.01 4.91 19.85
N GLU A 84 -5.13 5.21 20.82
CA GLU A 84 -5.14 6.49 21.54
C GLU A 84 -4.88 7.68 20.62
N LEU A 85 -3.91 7.56 19.72
CA LEU A 85 -3.55 8.63 18.80
C LEU A 85 -4.59 8.82 17.69
N MET A 86 -5.25 7.75 17.24
CA MET A 86 -6.36 7.84 16.30
C MET A 86 -7.56 8.57 16.93
N ALA A 87 -7.86 8.32 18.20
CA ALA A 87 -8.95 8.98 18.91
C ALA A 87 -8.73 10.49 19.14
N ARG A 88 -7.48 10.96 19.10
CA ARG A 88 -7.15 12.38 19.29
C ARG A 88 -7.39 13.24 18.05
N GLU A 89 -7.58 12.63 16.88
CA GLU A 89 -7.81 13.33 15.60
C GLU A 89 -6.77 14.44 15.28
N ALA A 90 -5.54 14.25 15.74
CA ALA A 90 -4.45 15.23 15.62
C ALA A 90 -3.46 14.87 14.50
N LEU A 91 -2.15 15.09 14.70
CA LEU A 91 -1.14 14.94 13.66
C LEU A 91 -1.01 13.49 13.18
N TYR A 92 -0.99 12.53 14.11
CA TYR A 92 -0.94 11.11 13.75
C TYR A 92 -2.14 10.71 12.89
N TYR A 93 -3.36 11.07 13.32
CA TYR A 93 -4.60 10.79 12.58
C TYR A 93 -4.56 11.34 11.14
N ASN A 94 -4.09 12.58 10.97
CA ASN A 94 -3.96 13.20 9.65
C ASN A 94 -2.96 12.46 8.75
N LEU A 95 -1.84 11.99 9.32
CA LEU A 95 -0.86 11.18 8.59
C LEU A 95 -1.44 9.82 8.16
N VAL A 96 -2.18 9.16 9.05
CA VAL A 96 -2.83 7.87 8.75
C VAL A 96 -3.90 8.02 7.67
N THR A 97 -4.74 9.04 7.80
CA THR A 97 -5.86 9.28 6.88
C THR A 97 -5.36 9.60 5.49
N SER A 98 -4.37 10.49 5.36
CA SER A 98 -3.75 10.81 4.07
C SER A 98 -3.04 9.62 3.43
N HIS A 99 -2.43 8.72 4.23
CA HIS A 99 -1.83 7.49 3.71
C HIS A 99 -2.88 6.51 3.17
N ASN A 100 -4.03 6.41 3.83
CA ASN A 100 -5.15 5.55 3.41
C ASN A 100 -5.89 6.11 2.18
N GLU A 101 -5.96 7.44 2.03
CA GLU A 101 -6.56 8.08 0.85
C GLU A 101 -5.80 7.77 -0.45
N GLY A 102 -4.50 7.43 -0.36
CA GLY A 102 -3.69 6.95 -1.48
C GLY A 102 -4.14 5.59 -2.04
N GLU A 103 -4.81 4.76 -1.24
CA GLU A 103 -5.42 3.50 -1.70
C GLU A 103 -6.84 3.69 -2.28
N GLY A 104 -7.29 4.95 -2.39
CA GLY A 104 -8.60 5.34 -2.88
C GLY A 104 -8.80 5.17 -4.39
N GLN A 105 -8.25 4.14 -5.05
CA GLN A 105 -8.46 3.91 -6.48
C GLN A 105 -9.95 3.74 -6.83
N LYS A 106 -10.77 3.21 -5.91
CA LYS A 106 -12.25 3.21 -6.01
C LYS A 106 -12.87 4.61 -5.92
N SER A 107 -12.32 5.49 -5.09
CA SER A 107 -12.81 6.86 -4.93
C SER A 107 -12.44 7.73 -6.14
N VAL A 108 -11.26 7.51 -6.73
CA VAL A 108 -10.79 8.22 -7.92
C VAL A 108 -11.68 7.87 -9.11
N PHE A 109 -11.98 6.59 -9.34
CA PHE A 109 -12.91 6.19 -10.41
C PHE A 109 -14.29 6.84 -10.25
N LEU A 110 -14.90 6.79 -9.06
CA LEU A 110 -16.18 7.43 -8.81
C LEU A 110 -16.12 8.95 -8.97
N ARG A 111 -15.01 9.58 -8.57
CA ARG A 111 -14.80 11.02 -8.69
C ARG A 111 -14.62 11.43 -10.15
N LEU A 112 -13.91 10.64 -10.95
CA LEU A 112 -13.80 10.83 -12.40
C LEU A 112 -15.16 10.68 -13.09
N MET A 113 -15.96 9.67 -12.72
CA MET A 113 -17.33 9.54 -13.23
C MET A 113 -18.24 10.70 -12.83
N LYS A 114 -18.05 11.27 -11.63
CA LYS A 114 -18.79 12.47 -11.21
C LYS A 114 -18.38 13.71 -12.00
N LEU A 115 -17.11 13.84 -12.37
CA LEU A 115 -16.62 14.94 -13.21
C LEU A 115 -17.12 14.83 -14.66
N SER A 116 -17.29 13.60 -15.18
CA SER A 116 -17.83 13.35 -16.52
C SER A 116 -19.36 13.23 -16.56
N ALA A 117 -20.07 13.43 -15.45
CA ALA A 117 -21.52 13.26 -15.36
C ALA A 117 -22.32 14.21 -16.30
N ALA A 118 -21.75 15.36 -16.65
CA ALA A 118 -22.37 16.28 -17.61
C ALA A 118 -22.43 15.73 -19.05
N GLU A 119 -21.60 14.74 -19.39
CA GLU A 119 -21.49 14.13 -20.72
C GLU A 119 -22.09 12.71 -20.78
N TRP A 120 -22.94 12.35 -19.81
CA TRP A 120 -23.55 11.00 -19.73
C TRP A 120 -24.21 10.51 -21.03
N PRO A 121 -24.83 11.34 -21.89
CA PRO A 121 -25.41 10.85 -23.14
C PRO A 121 -24.34 10.27 -24.07
N TYR A 122 -23.17 10.90 -24.18
CA TYR A 122 -22.07 10.42 -25.02
C TYR A 122 -21.48 9.11 -24.48
N LEU A 123 -21.38 8.98 -23.15
CA LEU A 123 -20.93 7.76 -22.51
C LEU A 123 -21.85 6.57 -22.83
N THR A 124 -23.18 6.77 -22.77
CA THR A 124 -24.16 5.71 -23.08
C THR A 124 -24.12 5.27 -24.53
N VAL A 125 -24.00 6.22 -25.47
CA VAL A 125 -23.84 5.93 -26.91
C VAL A 125 -22.55 5.14 -27.15
N GLY A 126 -21.45 5.53 -26.49
CA GLY A 126 -20.17 4.82 -26.55
C GLY A 126 -20.25 3.38 -26.00
N CYS A 127 -20.92 3.17 -24.87
CA CYS A 127 -21.11 1.82 -24.30
C CYS A 127 -21.92 0.91 -25.24
N ILE A 128 -23.01 1.42 -25.84
CA ILE A 128 -23.81 0.65 -26.80
C ILE A 128 -22.98 0.27 -28.03
N ALA A 129 -22.23 1.23 -28.60
CA ALA A 129 -21.35 0.98 -29.74
C ALA A 129 -20.25 -0.04 -29.41
N ALA A 130 -19.67 0.03 -28.21
CA ALA A 130 -18.65 -0.92 -27.75
C ALA A 130 -19.20 -2.34 -27.59
N CYS A 131 -20.41 -2.50 -27.05
CA CYS A 131 -21.07 -3.81 -26.96
C CYS A 131 -21.35 -4.42 -28.34
N LEU A 132 -21.82 -3.60 -29.29
CA LEU A 132 -22.05 -4.03 -30.66
C LEU A 132 -20.75 -4.47 -31.33
N ALA A 133 -19.71 -3.62 -31.29
CA ALA A 133 -18.41 -3.92 -31.88
C ALA A 133 -17.76 -5.16 -31.25
N GLY A 134 -17.81 -5.29 -29.92
CA GLY A 134 -17.28 -6.45 -29.20
C GLY A 134 -18.00 -7.76 -29.53
N SER A 135 -19.26 -7.70 -29.94
CA SER A 135 -20.05 -8.88 -30.32
C SER A 135 -19.80 -9.35 -31.76
N VAL A 136 -19.21 -8.50 -32.62
CA VAL A 136 -18.92 -8.86 -34.02
C VAL A 136 -17.84 -9.95 -34.11
N SER A 137 -16.79 -9.88 -33.28
CA SER A 137 -15.68 -10.85 -33.36
C SER A 137 -16.10 -12.29 -32.97
N PRO A 138 -16.84 -12.52 -31.87
CA PRO A 138 -17.37 -13.86 -31.54
C PRO A 138 -18.37 -14.36 -32.59
N LEU A 139 -19.22 -13.49 -33.12
CA LEU A 139 -20.23 -13.86 -34.11
C LEU A 139 -19.59 -14.28 -35.44
N PHE A 140 -18.55 -13.57 -35.88
CA PHE A 140 -17.75 -13.97 -37.04
C PHE A 140 -17.08 -15.33 -36.82
N ALA A 141 -16.48 -15.55 -35.65
CA ALA A 141 -15.87 -16.83 -35.32
C ALA A 141 -16.88 -17.99 -35.34
N PHE A 142 -18.10 -17.77 -34.84
CA PHE A 142 -19.18 -18.76 -34.89
C PHE A 142 -19.60 -19.09 -36.33
N ILE A 143 -19.84 -18.06 -37.16
CA ILE A 143 -20.23 -18.23 -38.56
C ILE A 143 -19.15 -18.97 -39.37
N VAL A 144 -17.87 -18.62 -39.19
CA VAL A 144 -16.77 -19.31 -39.87
C VAL A 144 -16.64 -20.76 -39.38
N GLY A 145 -16.88 -21.01 -38.09
CA GLY A 145 -16.91 -22.36 -37.52
C GLY A 145 -17.97 -23.25 -38.17
N ASP A 146 -19.20 -22.76 -38.30
CA ASP A 146 -20.30 -23.47 -38.95
C ASP A 146 -20.02 -23.75 -40.44
N VAL A 147 -19.40 -22.79 -41.15
CA VAL A 147 -19.05 -22.94 -42.57
C VAL A 147 -17.93 -23.96 -42.79
N MET A 148 -16.97 -24.11 -41.87
CA MET A 148 -15.88 -25.09 -42.01
C MET A 148 -16.26 -26.52 -41.58
N GLN A 149 -17.38 -26.71 -40.88
CA GLN A 149 -17.88 -28.05 -40.51
C GLN A 149 -18.80 -28.68 -41.58
N MET A 150 -19.08 -27.97 -42.67
CA MET A 150 -19.93 -28.39 -43.78
C MET A 150 -19.11 -28.78 -45.00
#